data_AF-A0A8T5RHE1-F1
#
_entry.id   AF-A0A8T5RHE1-F1
#
_cell.length_a   1.000
_cell.length_b   1.000
_cell.length_c   1.000
_cell.angle_alpha   90.00
_cell.angle_beta   90.00
_cell.angle_gamma   90.00
#
_symmetry.space_group_name_H-M   'P 1'
#
loop_
_entity.id
_entity.type
_entity.pdbx_description
1 polymer ?
#
loop_
_entity_poly.entity_id
_entity_poly.type
_entity_poly.pdbx_seq_one_letter_code
_entity_poly.pdbx_strand_id
1 'polypeptide(L)' 'MNYVMSAMTSLNEGKSTKILARGRSISHAVDVSELIISTFAKGSSYGDISITTEELENQDGSNSNVSSIEIEILPSK' A
#
# COMPACT_ATOMS: atom_id res chain seq x y z
N MET A 1 7.94 0.82 9.57
CA MET A 1 8.77 2.00 9.18
C MET A 1 9.47 1.88 7.83
N ASN A 2 10.09 0.75 7.44
CA ASN A 2 10.79 0.66 6.14
C ASN A 2 9.92 1.02 4.92
N TYR A 3 8.67 0.58 4.90
CA TYR A 3 7.72 0.87 3.81
C TYR A 3 7.38 2.37 3.67
N VAL A 4 7.32 3.08 4.80
CA VAL A 4 7.06 4.53 4.84
C VAL A 4 8.21 5.28 4.17
N MET A 5 9.45 4.94 4.53
CA MET A 5 10.64 5.58 3.95
C MET A 5 10.76 5.30 2.45
N SER A 6 10.43 4.07 2.02
CA SER A 6 10.41 3.72 0.60
C SER A 6 9.37 4.54 -0.18
N ALA A 7 8.18 4.76 0.38
CA ALA A 7 7.13 5.54 -0.25
C ALA A 7 7.49 7.03 -0.34
N MET A 8 8.17 7.58 0.70
CA MET A 8 8.59 8.98 0.71
C MET A 8 9.52 9.34 -0.44
N THR A 9 10.39 8.44 -0.89
CA THR A 9 11.28 8.70 -2.04
C THR A 9 10.46 9.02 -3.29
N SER A 10 9.46 8.21 -3.60
CA SER A 10 8.59 8.42 -4.77
C SER A 10 7.68 9.65 -4.62
N LEU A 11 7.13 9.88 -3.42
CA LEU A 11 6.28 11.04 -3.15
C LEU A 11 7.04 12.36 -3.24
N ASN A 12 8.29 12.40 -2.77
CA ASN A 12 9.16 13.59 -2.88
C ASN A 12 9.52 13.93 -4.33
N GLU A 13 9.51 12.94 -5.23
CA GLU A 13 9.64 13.16 -6.68
C GLU A 13 8.33 13.63 -7.35
N GLY A 14 7.26 13.85 -6.57
CA GLY A 14 5.96 14.26 -7.09
C GLY A 14 5.21 13.15 -7.82
N LYS A 15 5.53 11.88 -7.55
CA LYS A 15 4.87 10.71 -8.17
C LYS A 15 3.85 10.11 -7.21
N SER A 16 2.72 9.63 -7.74
CA SER A 16 1.81 8.81 -6.94
C SER A 16 2.48 7.49 -6.56
N THR A 17 2.14 6.99 -5.38
CA THR A 17 2.74 5.77 -4.81
C THR A 17 1.64 4.80 -4.42
N LYS A 18 1.73 3.55 -4.87
CA LYS A 18 0.80 2.50 -4.48
C LYS A 18 1.40 1.60 -3.40
N ILE A 19 0.66 1.40 -2.32
CA ILE A 19 0.97 0.45 -1.27
C ILE A 19 0.15 -0.81 -1.54
N LEU A 20 0.84 -1.90 -1.84
CA LEU A 20 0.24 -3.20 -2.15
C LEU A 20 0.45 -4.13 -0.95
N ALA A 21 -0.63 -4.81 -0.54
CA ALA A 21 -0.54 -5.83 0.50
C ALA A 21 -1.60 -6.91 0.31
N ARG A 22 -1.36 -8.06 0.96
CA ARG A 22 -2.27 -9.18 0.93
C ARG A 22 -2.32 -9.91 2.27
N GLY A 23 -3.44 -10.57 2.53
CA GLY A 23 -3.71 -11.32 3.75
C GLY A 23 -3.51 -10.47 5.00
N ARG A 24 -2.75 -10.99 5.97
CA ARG A 24 -2.54 -10.33 7.27
C ARG A 24 -1.83 -8.98 7.17
N SER A 25 -1.10 -8.73 6.09
CA SER A 25 -0.36 -7.47 5.90
C SER A 25 -1.26 -6.30 5.51
N ILE A 26 -2.54 -6.54 5.20
CA ILE A 26 -3.50 -5.48 4.85
C ILE A 26 -3.59 -4.43 5.95
N SER A 27 -3.71 -4.86 7.22
CA SER A 27 -3.77 -3.91 8.35
C SER A 27 -2.52 -3.03 8.42
N HIS A 28 -1.34 -3.62 8.19
CA HIS A 28 -0.09 -2.87 8.18
C HIS A 28 0.02 -1.91 6.98
N ALA A 29 -0.55 -2.24 5.82
CA ALA A 29 -0.62 -1.33 4.69
C ALA A 29 -1.49 -0.09 4.98
N VAL A 30 -2.61 -0.28 5.67
CA VAL A 30 -3.45 0.83 6.15
C VAL A 30 -2.69 1.70 7.14
N ASP A 31 -2.03 1.09 8.13
CA ASP A 31 -1.22 1.82 9.12
C ASP A 31 -0.09 2.64 8.46
N VAL A 32 0.60 2.06 7.47
CA VAL A 32 1.65 2.75 6.70
C VAL A 32 1.07 3.93 5.94
N SER A 33 -0.09 3.75 5.30
CA SER A 33 -0.76 4.81 4.52
C SER A 33 -1.17 5.98 5.40
N GLU A 34 -1.79 5.69 6.55
CA GLU A 34 -2.17 6.71 7.55
C GLU A 34 -0.95 7.43 8.11
N LEU A 35 0.13 6.71 8.41
CA LEU A 35 1.35 7.33 8.93
C LEU A 35 1.97 8.28 7.90
N ILE A 36 1.97 7.92 6.62
CA ILE A 36 2.47 8.77 5.53
C ILE A 36 1.70 10.10 5.51
N ILE A 37 0.36 10.07 5.42
CA ILE A 37 -0.44 11.30 5.27
C ILE A 37 -0.46 12.13 6.55
N SER A 38 -0.58 11.50 7.72
CA SER A 38 -0.68 12.21 9.00
C SER A 38 0.63 12.88 9.43
N THR A 39 1.76 12.24 9.17
CA THR A 39 3.04 12.60 9.80
C THR A 39 4.13 12.99 8.81
N PHE A 40 4.30 12.24 7.71
CA PHE A 40 5.50 12.36 6.85
C PHE A 40 5.30 13.22 5.60
N ALA A 41 4.19 13.07 4.89
CA ALA A 41 3.88 13.74 3.64
C ALA A 41 2.60 14.59 3.80
N LYS A 42 2.69 15.64 4.61
CA LYS A 42 1.54 16.53 4.83
C LYS A 42 1.10 17.16 3.52
N GLY A 43 -0.20 17.08 3.24
CA GLY A 43 -0.79 17.58 2.00
C GLY A 43 -0.95 16.52 0.91
N SER A 44 -0.34 15.34 1.07
CA SER A 44 -0.70 14.16 0.26
C SER A 44 -2.12 13.71 0.60
N SER A 45 -2.78 13.08 -0.36
CA SER A 45 -4.14 12.57 -0.19
C SER A 45 -4.27 11.14 -0.70
N TYR A 46 -5.32 10.46 -0.27
CA TYR A 46 -5.69 9.17 -0.84
C TYR A 46 -6.12 9.32 -2.30
N GLY A 47 -5.63 8.41 -3.14
CA GLY A 47 -6.10 8.17 -4.51
C GLY A 47 -7.07 7.00 -4.53
N ASP A 48 -6.93 6.12 -5.52
CA ASP A 48 -7.76 4.92 -5.63
C ASP A 48 -7.43 3.88 -4.55
N ILE A 49 -8.46 3.18 -4.06
CA ILE A 49 -8.34 2.06 -3.12
C ILE A 49 -9.10 0.87 -3.69
N SER A 50 -8.38 -0.20 -4.00
CA SER A 50 -8.96 -1.41 -4.56
C SER A 50 -8.75 -2.62 -3.65
N ILE A 51 -9.75 -3.49 -3.60
CA ILE A 51 -9.73 -4.74 -2.84
C ILE A 51 -10.06 -5.86 -3.80
N THR A 52 -9.23 -6.89 -3.82
CA THR A 52 -9.36 -8.04 -4.73
C THR A 52 -9.06 -9.34 -3.99
N THR A 53 -9.15 -10.46 -4.71
CA THR A 53 -8.68 -11.76 -4.25
C THR A 53 -7.65 -12.26 -5.25
N GLU A 54 -6.44 -12.55 -4.77
CA GLU A 54 -5.37 -13.20 -5.55
C GLU A 54 -5.40 -14.70 -5.31
N GLU A 55 -5.28 -15.48 -6.39
CA GLU A 55 -4.98 -16.91 -6.31
C GLU A 55 -3.47 -17.11 -6.26
N LEU A 56 -2.98 -17.72 -5.17
CA LEU A 56 -1.57 -18.07 -5.01
C LEU A 56 -1.38 -19.57 -5.05
N GLU A 57 -0.40 -20.00 -5.84
CA GLU A 57 0.07 -21.38 -5.82
C GLU A 57 0.98 -21.59 -4.62
N ASN A 58 0.62 -22.54 -3.77
CA ASN A 58 1.40 -22.98 -2.63
C ASN A 58 2.51 -23.94 -3.08
N GLN A 59 3.50 -24.16 -2.20
CA GLN A 59 4.61 -25.07 -2.50
C GLN A 59 4.19 -26.53 -2.71
N ASP A 60 3.00 -26.91 -2.22
CA ASP A 60 2.40 -28.23 -2.41
C ASP A 60 1.56 -28.34 -3.69
N GLY A 61 1.52 -27.28 -4.51
CA GLY A 61 0.74 -27.20 -5.75
C GLY A 61 -0.75 -26.90 -5.54
N SER A 62 -1.18 -26.61 -4.31
CA SER A 62 -2.56 -26.16 -4.05
C SER A 62 -2.73 -24.66 -4.30
N ASN A 63 -3.91 -24.24 -4.77
CA ASN A 63 -4.22 -22.82 -4.89
C ASN A 63 -4.91 -22.30 -3.63
N SER A 64 -4.51 -21.11 -3.18
CA SER A 64 -5.11 -20.41 -2.04
C SER A 64 -5.56 -19.02 -2.44
N ASN A 65 -6.81 -18.71 -2.09
CA ASN A 65 -7.38 -17.38 -2.25
C ASN A 65 -6.91 -16.48 -1.12
N VAL A 66 -6.26 -15.39 -1.45
CA VAL A 66 -5.76 -14.41 -0.49
C VAL A 66 -6.35 -13.05 -0.81
N SER A 67 -6.99 -12.42 0.17
CA SER A 67 -7.46 -11.04 0.04
C SER A 67 -6.28 -10.11 -0.22
N SER A 68 -6.44 -9.17 -1.14
CA SER A 68 -5.43 -8.18 -1.50
C SER A 68 -6.01 -6.77 -1.44
N ILE A 69 -5.15 -5.80 -1.15
CA ILE A 69 -5.48 -4.37 -1.12
C ILE A 69 -4.41 -3.58 -1.88
N GLU A 70 -4.86 -2.60 -2.65
CA GLU A 70 -4.02 -1.52 -3.17
C GLU A 70 -4.51 -0.20 -2.62
N ILE A 71 -3.59 0.61 -2.09
CA ILE A 71 -3.88 1.97 -1.61
C ILE A 71 -2.96 2.94 -2.36
N GLU A 72 -3.54 3.82 -3.17
CA GLU A 72 -2.78 4.89 -3.83
C GLU A 72 -2.68 6.12 -2.93
N ILE A 73 -1.47 6.68 -2.85
CA ILE A 73 -1.17 7.97 -2.23
C ILE A 73 -0.77 8.94 -3.33
N LEU A 74 -1.53 10.03 -3.44
CA LEU A 74 -1.25 11.15 -4.33
C LEU A 74 -0.35 12.15 -3.61
N PRO A 75 0.70 12.68 -4.26
CA PRO A 75 1.59 13.67 -3.66
C PRO A 75 0.85 14.99 -3.40
N SER A 76 1.36 15.79 -2.46
CA SER A 76 0.89 17.17 -2.27
C SER A 76 1.12 17.98 -3.56
N LYS A 77 0.10 18.73 -3.98
CA LYS A 77 0.22 19.70 -5.07
C LYS A 77 1.25 20.79 -4.78
#